data_AF-A0A662X8L2-F1
#
_entry.id   AF-A0A662X8L2-F1
#
_cell.length_a   1.000
_cell.length_b   1.000
_cell.length_c   1.000
_cell.angle_alpha   90.00
_cell.angle_beta   90.00
_cell.angle_gamma   90.00
#
_symmetry.space_group_name_H-M   'P 1'
#
loop_
_entity.id
_entity.type
_entity.pdbx_description
1 polymer ?
#
loop_
_entity_poly.entity_id
_entity_poly.type
_entity_poly.pdbx_seq_one_letter_code
_entity_poly.pdbx_strand_id
1 'polypeptide(L)'
;MVLYVIGLGLGDEQDVTLRGLNAIKQCKKVFLENYTSVLGVELEKLGEFYGREVILADRDCVETGADQIFEDAKDDDVAFLVVGDPLCATTHSDLIIRANELGIKVEVVHNASVMGAAGACGLQLYSFGQTVSIPFFREEWRPDSFYEKIQY
;
A
#
# COMPACT_ATOMS: atom_id res chain seq x y z
N MET A 1 8.64 -12.11 15.53
CA MET A 1 8.75 -10.83 14.82
C MET A 1 7.61 -10.73 13.84
N VAL A 2 7.17 -9.50 13.55
CA VAL A 2 5.95 -9.23 12.80
C VAL A 2 6.24 -8.29 11.64
N LEU A 3 5.77 -8.66 10.45
CA LEU A 3 5.66 -7.77 9.31
C LEU A 3 4.30 -7.06 9.36
N TYR A 4 4.33 -5.77 9.66
CA TYR A 4 3.15 -4.91 9.63
C TYR A 4 2.94 -4.37 8.22
N VAL A 5 1.77 -4.61 7.64
CA VAL A 5 1.37 -4.03 6.34
C VAL A 5 0.33 -2.95 6.63
N ILE A 6 0.72 -1.68 6.49
CA ILE A 6 -0.01 -0.54 7.07
C ILE A 6 -0.47 0.42 5.97
N GLY A 7 -1.78 0.68 5.92
CA GLY A 7 -2.35 1.73 5.07
C GLY A 7 -2.13 3.12 5.64
N LEU A 8 -1.66 4.05 4.82
CA LEU A 8 -1.44 5.45 5.18
C LEU A 8 -2.67 6.34 4.97
N GLY A 9 -3.69 5.86 4.26
CA GLY A 9 -4.83 6.69 3.88
C GLY A 9 -4.53 7.54 2.63
N LEU A 10 -5.28 8.63 2.43
CA LEU A 10 -5.38 9.28 1.11
C LEU A 10 -4.82 10.71 1.05
N GLY A 11 -4.69 11.38 2.19
CA GLY A 11 -4.27 12.77 2.31
C GLY A 11 -2.80 12.89 2.68
N ASP A 12 -2.53 13.10 3.96
CA ASP A 12 -1.20 13.42 4.48
C ASP A 12 -0.72 12.45 5.58
N GLU A 13 0.39 12.77 6.24
CA GLU A 13 0.99 11.93 7.28
C GLU A 13 0.05 11.60 8.46
N GLN A 14 -1.02 12.38 8.66
CA GLN A 14 -1.99 12.25 9.75
C GLN A 14 -3.16 11.32 9.43
N ASP A 15 -3.36 10.95 8.16
CA ASP A 15 -4.43 10.03 7.76
C ASP A 15 -4.16 8.59 8.19
N VAL A 16 -2.94 8.29 8.63
CA VAL A 16 -2.62 7.00 9.24
C VAL A 16 -3.48 6.77 10.48
N THR A 17 -4.05 5.57 10.60
CA THR A 17 -4.82 5.23 11.81
C THR A 17 -3.92 5.26 13.05
N LEU A 18 -4.50 5.50 14.23
CA LEU A 18 -3.76 5.41 15.50
C LEU A 18 -3.10 4.04 15.70
N ARG A 19 -3.75 2.96 15.24
CA ARG A 19 -3.16 1.61 15.24
C ARG A 19 -1.94 1.54 14.33
N GLY A 20 -2.01 2.11 13.14
CA GLY A 20 -0.90 2.20 12.19
C GLY A 20 0.26 2.99 12.77
N LEU A 21 0.00 4.20 13.29
CA LEU A 21 1.05 5.05 13.88
C LEU A 21 1.78 4.35 15.03
N ASN A 22 1.05 3.68 15.92
CA ASN A 22 1.64 2.94 17.04
C ASN A 22 2.49 1.77 16.54
N ALA A 23 2.04 1.05 15.51
CA ALA A 23 2.80 -0.03 14.88
C ALA A 23 4.08 0.48 14.20
N ILE A 24 4.02 1.62 13.49
CA ILE A 24 5.20 2.25 12.86
C ILE A 24 6.24 2.61 13.92
N LYS A 25 5.80 3.25 15.02
CA LYS A 25 6.70 3.71 16.08
C LYS A 25 7.44 2.59 16.81
N GLN A 26 6.90 1.37 16.87
CA GLN A 26 7.59 0.23 17.48
C GLN A 26 8.52 -0.51 16.52
N CYS A 27 8.27 -0.45 15.21
CA CYS A 27 9.06 -1.18 14.22
C CYS A 27 10.50 -0.66 14.15
N LYS A 28 11.45 -1.57 13.91
CA LYS A 28 12.86 -1.23 13.75
C LYS A 28 13.15 -0.61 12.39
N LYS A 29 12.51 -1.15 11.35
CA LYS A 29 12.61 -0.67 9.97
C LYS A 29 11.23 -0.34 9.43
N VAL A 30 11.17 0.72 8.63
CA VAL A 30 9.94 1.22 8.02
C VAL A 30 10.21 1.42 6.53
N PHE A 31 9.52 0.65 5.70
CA PHE A 31 9.58 0.72 4.25
C PHE A 31 8.33 1.41 3.71
N LEU A 32 8.47 2.31 2.75
CA LEU A 32 7.36 2.96 2.05
C LEU A 32 7.38 2.57 0.59
N GLU A 33 6.28 1.97 0.14
CA GLU A 33 6.03 1.78 -1.29
C GLU A 33 5.63 3.10 -1.94
N ASN A 34 6.32 3.49 -3.03
CA ASN A 34 6.07 4.74 -3.76
C ASN A 34 5.74 4.54 -5.25
N TYR A 35 5.31 3.35 -5.69
CA TYR A 35 5.03 3.08 -7.11
C TYR A 35 3.56 2.76 -7.43
N THR A 36 2.71 2.49 -6.43
CA THR A 36 1.27 2.23 -6.65
C THR A 36 0.40 3.48 -6.55
N SER A 37 0.77 4.43 -5.70
CA SER A 37 0.12 5.73 -5.63
C SER A 37 1.08 6.77 -5.06
N VAL A 38 0.92 8.03 -5.47
CA VAL A 38 1.73 9.14 -4.99
C VAL A 38 1.13 9.63 -3.68
N LEU A 39 1.88 9.53 -2.58
CA LEU A 39 1.59 10.27 -1.36
C LEU A 39 2.09 11.71 -1.58
N GLY A 40 1.21 12.71 -1.46
CA GLY A 40 1.56 14.12 -1.69
C GLY A 40 2.45 14.75 -0.61
N VAL A 41 3.24 13.94 0.11
CA VAL A 41 4.01 14.31 1.30
C VAL A 41 5.48 13.99 1.09
N GLU A 42 6.35 14.91 1.49
CA GLU A 42 7.80 14.71 1.47
C GLU A 42 8.21 13.62 2.46
N LEU A 43 9.17 12.77 2.06
CA LEU A 43 9.61 11.62 2.85
C LEU A 43 10.17 12.03 4.21
N GLU A 44 10.89 13.15 4.26
CA GLU A 44 11.46 13.73 5.46
C GLU A 44 10.37 14.10 6.48
N LYS A 45 9.30 14.76 6.02
CA LYS A 45 8.15 15.13 6.86
C LYS A 45 7.46 13.89 7.42
N LEU A 46 7.33 12.84 6.61
CA LEU A 46 6.78 11.56 7.04
C LEU A 46 7.62 10.92 8.15
N GLY A 47 8.95 10.88 7.95
CA GLY A 47 9.88 10.32 8.92
C GLY A 47 9.94 11.10 10.24
N GLU A 48 9.91 12.43 10.17
CA GLU A 48 9.83 13.30 11.36
C GLU A 48 8.54 13.06 12.15
N PHE A 49 7.39 12.99 11.47
CA PHE A 49 6.10 12.80 12.11
C PHE A 49 5.97 11.41 12.76
N TYR A 50 6.49 10.37 12.10
CA TYR A 50 6.49 9.01 12.64
C TYR A 50 7.61 8.77 13.67
N GLY A 51 8.63 9.63 13.72
CA GLY A 51 9.79 9.45 14.59
C GLY A 51 10.64 8.24 14.19
N ARG A 52 10.64 7.91 12.90
CA ARG A 52 11.34 6.75 12.31
C ARG A 52 11.91 7.13 10.95
N GLU A 53 13.07 6.60 10.62
CA GLU A 53 13.60 6.69 9.26
C GLU A 53 12.72 5.85 8.32
N VAL A 54 12.29 6.46 7.21
CA VAL A 54 11.43 5.81 6.21
C VAL A 54 12.27 5.52 4.97
N ILE A 55 12.36 4.26 4.62
CA ILE A 55 13.14 3.75 3.49
C ILE A 55 12.19 3.59 2.30
N LEU A 56 12.49 4.23 1.17
CA LEU A 56 11.71 4.02 -0.05
C LEU A 56 11.97 2.63 -0.62
N ALA A 57 10.90 1.86 -0.83
CA ALA A 57 10.91 0.60 -1.55
C ALA A 57 10.35 0.86 -2.96
N ASP A 58 11.22 0.72 -3.96
CA ASP A 58 10.82 0.78 -5.36
C ASP A 58 10.13 -0.51 -5.81
N ARG A 59 9.58 -0.50 -7.04
CA ARG A 59 8.86 -1.66 -7.58
C ARG A 59 9.72 -2.91 -7.60
N ASP A 60 10.99 -2.78 -7.97
CA ASP A 60 11.89 -3.92 -8.06
C ASP A 60 12.14 -4.52 -6.67
N CYS A 61 12.28 -3.67 -5.64
CA CYS A 61 12.39 -4.08 -4.24
C CYS A 61 11.14 -4.81 -3.73
N VAL A 62 9.93 -4.46 -4.16
CA VAL A 62 8.70 -5.09 -3.65
C VAL A 62 8.27 -6.31 -4.48
N GLU A 63 8.34 -6.23 -5.80
CA GLU A 63 7.87 -7.30 -6.69
C GLU A 63 8.92 -8.40 -6.85
N THR A 64 10.21 -8.05 -6.97
CA THR A 64 11.29 -9.01 -7.29
C THR A 64 12.28 -9.20 -6.14
N GLY A 65 12.50 -8.18 -5.30
CA GLY A 65 13.55 -8.11 -4.28
C GLY A 65 13.07 -8.03 -2.84
N ALA A 66 11.84 -8.52 -2.56
CA ALA A 66 11.23 -8.41 -1.22
C ALA A 66 11.98 -9.21 -0.14
N ASP A 67 12.98 -10.01 -0.55
CA ASP A 67 13.87 -10.76 0.33
C ASP A 67 14.48 -9.87 1.42
N GLN A 68 14.86 -8.63 1.13
CA GLN A 68 15.40 -7.72 2.15
C GLN A 68 14.38 -7.41 3.25
N ILE A 69 13.11 -7.17 2.88
CA ILE A 69 12.01 -6.91 3.82
C ILE A 69 11.76 -8.17 4.66
N PHE A 70 11.81 -9.35 4.05
CA PHE A 70 11.61 -10.63 4.73
C PHE A 70 12.76 -11.01 5.65
N GLU A 71 14.01 -10.78 5.24
CA GLU A 71 15.19 -10.99 6.08
C GLU A 71 15.11 -10.13 7.33
N ASP A 72 14.79 -8.84 7.18
CA ASP A 72 14.62 -7.93 8.31
C ASP A 72 13.45 -8.34 9.22
N ALA A 73 12.35 -8.82 8.65
CA ALA A 73 11.16 -9.22 9.39
C ALA A 73 11.30 -10.56 10.14
N LYS A 74 12.36 -11.35 9.85
CA LYS A 74 12.68 -12.55 10.64
C LYS A 74 13.25 -12.19 12.01
N ASP A 75 14.09 -11.16 12.05
CA ASP A 75 14.87 -10.80 13.25
C ASP A 75 14.25 -9.65 14.04
N ASP A 76 13.45 -8.77 13.40
CA ASP A 76 12.85 -7.60 14.04
C ASP A 76 11.43 -7.30 13.52
N ASP A 77 10.67 -6.47 14.23
CA ASP A 77 9.39 -5.96 13.74
C ASP A 77 9.62 -4.92 12.63
N VAL A 78 8.96 -5.13 11.48
CA VAL A 78 9.14 -4.32 10.27
C VAL A 78 7.79 -3.77 9.83
N ALA A 79 7.75 -2.48 9.46
CA ALA A 79 6.59 -1.85 8.86
C ALA A 79 6.78 -1.70 7.35
N PHE A 80 5.74 -2.07 6.60
CA PHE A 80 5.61 -1.86 5.17
C PHE A 80 4.39 -0.96 4.94
N LEU A 81 4.64 0.26 4.51
CA LEU A 81 3.66 1.33 4.36
C LEU A 81 3.14 1.39 2.93
N VAL A 82 1.81 1.44 2.81
CA VAL A 82 1.10 1.49 1.53
C VAL A 82 0.19 2.71 1.52
N VAL A 83 0.20 3.47 0.42
CA VAL A 83 -0.72 4.59 0.23
C VAL A 83 -2.15 4.06 0.03
N GLY A 84 -3.12 4.64 0.74
CA GLY A 84 -4.49 4.14 0.81
C GLY A 84 -4.65 2.96 1.77
N ASP A 85 -5.30 1.90 1.30
CA ASP A 85 -5.47 0.64 2.03
C ASP A 85 -4.62 -0.47 1.38
N PRO A 86 -3.92 -1.31 2.16
CA PRO A 86 -3.02 -2.31 1.60
C PRO A 86 -3.65 -3.35 0.68
N LEU A 87 -4.95 -3.64 0.83
CA LEU A 87 -5.61 -4.77 0.15
C LEU A 87 -6.71 -4.36 -0.82
N CYS A 88 -6.94 -3.06 -1.04
CA CYS A 88 -8.02 -2.63 -1.93
C CYS A 88 -7.70 -2.77 -3.43
N ALA A 89 -6.48 -2.50 -3.90
CA ALA A 89 -6.23 -2.34 -5.34
C ALA A 89 -4.85 -2.85 -5.83
N THR A 90 -4.12 -3.58 -5.01
CA THR A 90 -2.67 -3.76 -5.18
C THR A 90 -2.22 -5.21 -5.00
N THR A 91 -0.99 -5.48 -5.45
CA THR A 91 -0.35 -6.80 -5.45
C THR A 91 0.17 -7.23 -4.08
N HIS A 92 -0.01 -6.43 -3.02
CA HIS A 92 0.51 -6.74 -1.67
C HIS A 92 0.00 -8.05 -1.08
N SER A 93 -1.11 -8.58 -1.57
CA SER A 93 -1.55 -9.94 -1.19
C SER A 93 -0.48 -10.99 -1.49
N ASP A 94 0.26 -10.85 -2.59
CA ASP A 94 1.38 -11.74 -2.92
C ASP A 94 2.52 -11.63 -1.89
N LEU A 95 2.88 -10.41 -1.47
CA LEU A 95 3.89 -10.17 -0.44
C LEU A 95 3.49 -10.82 0.90
N ILE A 96 2.22 -10.77 1.26
CA ILE A 96 1.69 -11.42 2.47
C ILE A 96 1.75 -12.95 2.36
N ILE A 97 1.43 -13.51 1.19
CA ILE A 97 1.52 -14.96 0.95
C ILE A 97 2.96 -15.43 1.09
N ARG A 98 3.91 -14.78 0.41
CA ARG A 98 5.35 -15.09 0.50
C ARG A 98 5.88 -14.97 1.94
N ALA A 99 5.49 -13.93 2.68
CA ALA A 99 5.88 -13.78 4.08
C ALA A 99 5.39 -14.96 4.95
N ASN A 100 4.13 -15.37 4.77
CA ASN A 100 3.57 -16.51 5.50
C ASN A 100 4.26 -17.84 5.15
N GLU A 101 4.62 -18.06 3.87
CA GLU A 101 5.37 -19.25 3.43
C GLU A 101 6.75 -19.34 4.08
N LEU A 102 7.36 -18.19 4.38
CA LEU A 102 8.62 -18.07 5.12
C LEU A 102 8.45 -18.14 6.64
N GLY A 103 7.23 -18.35 7.15
CA GLY A 103 6.92 -18.42 8.58
C GLY A 103 6.93 -17.07 9.29
N ILE A 104 6.91 -15.95 8.55
CA ILE A 104 6.88 -14.60 9.11
C ILE A 104 5.43 -14.26 9.46
N LYS A 105 5.20 -13.82 10.71
CA LYS A 105 3.86 -13.38 11.12
C LYS A 105 3.53 -12.04 10.45
N VAL A 106 2.40 -11.96 9.78
CA VAL A 106 1.93 -10.72 9.14
C VAL A 106 0.76 -10.12 9.93
N GLU A 107 0.79 -8.80 10.14
CA GLU A 107 -0.36 -8.04 10.65
C GLU A 107 -0.75 -6.91 9.70
N VAL A 108 -1.97 -6.98 9.17
CA VAL A 108 -2.52 -5.93 8.30
C VAL A 108 -3.22 -4.87 9.14
N VAL A 109 -2.91 -3.61 8.86
CA VAL A 109 -3.57 -2.42 9.40
C VAL A 109 -4.25 -1.67 8.26
N HIS A 110 -5.57 -1.80 8.20
CA HIS A 110 -6.40 -1.16 7.18
C HIS A 110 -6.50 0.36 7.35
N ASN A 111 -6.86 1.03 6.26
CA ASN A 111 -7.13 2.47 6.25
C ASN A 111 -8.15 2.86 5.17
N ALA A 112 -8.40 4.17 5.00
CA ALA A 112 -9.21 4.68 3.92
C ALA A 112 -8.59 4.34 2.55
N SER A 113 -9.44 3.96 1.59
CA SER A 113 -9.03 3.70 0.21
C SER A 113 -9.87 4.54 -0.76
N VAL A 114 -9.33 4.77 -1.95
CA VAL A 114 -10.04 5.52 -3.00
C VAL A 114 -11.36 4.84 -3.40
N MET A 115 -11.46 3.52 -3.27
CA MET A 115 -12.70 2.78 -3.53
C MET A 115 -13.81 3.19 -2.56
N GLY A 116 -13.49 3.39 -1.29
CA GLY A 116 -14.45 3.91 -0.30
C GLY A 116 -14.69 5.42 -0.46
N ALA A 117 -13.63 6.19 -0.72
CA ALA A 117 -13.71 7.63 -0.89
C ALA A 117 -14.49 8.07 -2.14
N ALA A 118 -14.70 7.19 -3.12
CA ALA A 118 -15.56 7.42 -4.28
C ALA A 118 -17.01 7.83 -3.89
N GLY A 119 -17.45 7.52 -2.67
CA GLY A 119 -18.73 8.00 -2.13
C GLY A 119 -18.84 9.52 -2.04
N ALA A 120 -17.71 10.24 -2.03
CA ALA A 120 -17.67 11.71 -2.08
C ALA A 120 -18.30 12.28 -3.37
N CYS A 121 -18.44 11.47 -4.43
CA CYS A 121 -19.17 11.85 -5.64
C CYS A 121 -20.70 11.92 -5.45
N GLY A 122 -21.23 11.57 -4.27
CA GLY A 122 -22.67 11.53 -4.00
C GLY A 122 -23.39 10.31 -4.57
N LEU A 123 -22.64 9.36 -5.13
CA LEU A 123 -23.15 8.10 -5.65
C LEU A 123 -23.16 7.04 -4.56
N GLN A 124 -24.19 6.19 -4.57
CA GLN A 124 -24.31 5.08 -3.62
C GLN A 124 -23.25 4.02 -3.92
N LEU A 125 -22.39 3.71 -2.95
CA LEU A 125 -21.29 2.74 -3.11
C LEU A 125 -21.78 1.35 -3.51
N TYR A 126 -22.96 0.93 -3.02
CA TYR A 126 -23.59 -0.34 -3.41
C TYR A 126 -23.98 -0.44 -4.89
N SER A 127 -24.04 0.68 -5.60
CA SER A 127 -24.34 0.71 -7.04
C SER A 127 -23.08 0.67 -7.91
N PHE A 128 -21.88 0.71 -7.33
CA PHE A 128 -20.64 0.58 -8.09
C PHE A 128 -20.45 -0.89 -8.52
N GLY A 129 -20.19 -1.09 -9.81
CA GLY A 129 -19.89 -2.39 -10.40
C GLY A 129 -18.40 -2.76 -10.32
N GLN A 130 -17.93 -3.50 -11.32
CA GLN A 130 -16.54 -3.91 -11.40
C GLN A 130 -15.59 -2.69 -11.54
N THR A 131 -14.57 -2.60 -10.68
CA THR A 131 -13.49 -1.63 -10.84
C THR A 131 -12.56 -2.03 -11.99
N VAL A 132 -12.14 -1.05 -12.79
CA VAL A 132 -11.24 -1.23 -13.93
C VAL A 132 -10.07 -0.25 -13.87
N SER A 133 -8.95 -0.60 -14.52
CA SER A 133 -7.78 0.26 -14.65
C SER A 133 -7.63 0.70 -16.10
N ILE A 134 -7.41 1.99 -16.32
CA ILE A 134 -7.16 2.58 -17.64
C ILE A 134 -5.66 2.94 -17.69
N PRO A 135 -4.82 2.15 -18.37
CA PRO A 135 -3.38 2.42 -18.42
C PRO A 135 -3.06 3.52 -19.44
N PHE A 136 -1.88 4.11 -19.31
CA PHE A 136 -1.36 5.02 -20.33
C PHE A 136 -1.11 4.30 -21.64
N PHE A 137 -1.54 4.91 -22.74
CA PHE A 137 -1.26 4.42 -24.08
C PHE A 137 0.19 4.68 -24.47
N ARG A 138 0.80 3.69 -25.12
CA ARG A 138 2.08 3.82 -25.82
C ARG A 138 1.83 3.68 -27.32
N GLU A 139 2.85 3.94 -28.13
CA GLU A 139 2.71 3.93 -29.61
C GLU A 139 2.12 2.62 -30.12
N GLU A 140 2.64 1.48 -29.65
CA GLU A 140 2.22 0.14 -30.08
C GLU A 140 1.33 -0.61 -29.07
N TRP A 141 1.06 -0.02 -27.90
CA TRP A 141 0.32 -0.68 -26.83
C TRP A 141 -0.80 0.20 -26.30
N ARG A 142 -2.03 -0.14 -26.70
CA ARG A 142 -3.26 0.57 -26.38
C ARG A 142 -4.35 -0.43 -25.97
N PRO A 143 -4.23 -1.03 -24.77
CA PRO A 143 -5.21 -2.00 -24.31
C PRO A 143 -6.55 -1.30 -24.06
N ASP A 144 -7.64 -1.95 -24.42
CA ASP A 144 -9.01 -1.45 -24.33
C ASP A 144 -9.93 -2.40 -23.56
N SER A 145 -9.38 -3.44 -22.90
CA SER A 145 -10.15 -4.43 -22.12
C SER A 145 -11.01 -3.83 -20.99
N PHE A 146 -10.77 -2.58 -20.60
CA PHE A 146 -11.63 -1.85 -19.67
C PHE A 146 -12.95 -1.42 -20.31
N TYR A 147 -12.98 -1.24 -21.64
CA TYR A 147 -14.15 -0.74 -22.37
C TYR A 147 -15.33 -1.69 -22.27
N GLU A 148 -15.15 -2.97 -22.61
CA GLU A 148 -16.23 -3.98 -22.52
C GLU A 148 -16.78 -4.14 -21.09
N LYS A 149 -15.96 -3.89 -20.07
CA LYS A 149 -16.37 -3.97 -18.66
C LYS A 149 -17.18 -2.76 -18.19
N ILE A 150 -16.98 -1.60 -18.84
CA ILE A 150 -17.75 -0.37 -18.58
C ILE A 150 -19.00 -0.32 -19.47
N GLN A 151 -18.90 -0.89 -20.68
CA GLN A 151 -19.92 -0.86 -21.71
C GLN A 151 -21.13 -1.70 -21.28
N TYR A 152 -22.06 -1.03 -20.62
CA TYR A 152 -23.45 -1.44 -20.46
C TYR A 152 -24.32 -0.66 -21.44
#